data_AF-A0A1H0MDC8-F1
#
_entry.id   AF-A0A1H0MDC8-F1
#
_cell.length_a   1.000
_cell.length_b   1.000
_cell.length_c   1.000
_cell.angle_alpha   90.00
_cell.angle_beta   90.00
_cell.angle_gamma   90.00
#
_symmetry.space_group_name_H-M   'P 1'
#
loop_
_entity.id
_entity.type
_entity.pdbx_description
1 polymer ?
#
loop_
_entity_poly.entity_id
_entity_poly.type
_entity_poly.pdbx_seq_one_letter_code
_entity_poly.pdbx_strand_id
1 'polypeptide(L)' 'MWLSEDENQLRRDLQSVASDLRWSAVELLRIAEQLRLAGNDVDAQATQKLCELFQGDEERLAGYAEEVKAKVIRRTKAH' A
#
# COMPACT_ATOMS: atom_id res chain seq x y z
N MET A 1 17.84 -20.96 7.72
CA MET A 1 17.75 -20.95 6.24
C MET A 1 17.69 -19.51 5.80
N TRP A 2 18.72 -19.00 5.11
CA TRP A 2 18.77 -17.58 4.70
C TRP A 2 17.83 -17.34 3.51
N LEU A 3 17.24 -16.14 3.43
CA LEU A 3 16.50 -15.67 2.26
C LEU A 3 17.51 -15.31 1.16
N SER A 4 17.19 -15.65 -0.07
CA SER A 4 17.93 -15.29 -1.27
C SER A 4 18.02 -13.76 -1.39
N GLU A 5 19.04 -13.23 -2.05
CA GLU A 5 19.18 -11.77 -2.23
C GLU A 5 17.96 -11.15 -2.92
N ASP A 6 17.38 -11.84 -3.92
CA ASP A 6 16.11 -11.48 -4.56
C ASP A 6 14.91 -11.44 -3.59
N GLU A 7 14.83 -12.37 -2.63
CA GLU A 7 13.74 -12.42 -1.65
C GLU A 7 13.85 -11.25 -0.66
N ASN A 8 15.07 -10.91 -0.25
CA ASN A 8 15.33 -9.73 0.59
C ASN A 8 15.05 -8.42 -0.15
N GLN A 9 15.39 -8.35 -1.44
CA GLN A 9 15.09 -7.19 -2.26
C GLN A 9 13.58 -7.04 -2.47
N LEU A 10 12.87 -8.13 -2.77
CA LEU A 10 11.42 -8.13 -2.93
C LEU A 10 10.70 -7.72 -1.64
N ARG A 11 11.14 -8.23 -0.49
CA ARG A 11 10.59 -7.81 0.81
C ARG A 11 10.79 -6.32 1.05
N ARG A 12 11.97 -5.78 0.72
CA ARG A 12 12.26 -4.34 0.84
C ARG A 12 11.41 -3.51 -0.09
N ASP A 13 11.25 -3.94 -1.34
CA ASP A 13 10.42 -3.28 -2.34
C ASP A 13 8.95 -3.22 -1.89
N LEU A 14 8.40 -4.35 -1.44
CA LEU A 14 7.04 -4.41 -0.89
C LEU A 14 6.86 -3.53 0.34
N GLN A 15 7.84 -3.49 1.24
CA GLN A 15 7.81 -2.58 2.40
C GLN A 15 7.90 -1.11 2.00
N SER A 16 8.69 -0.78 0.98
CA SER A 16 8.77 0.58 0.43
C SER A 16 7.43 1.00 -0.15
N VAL A 17 6.87 0.17 -1.05
CA VAL A 17 5.59 0.44 -1.70
C VAL A 17 4.46 0.54 -0.67
N ALA A 18 4.42 -0.31 0.35
CA ALA A 18 3.44 -0.20 1.43
C ALA A 18 3.58 1.13 2.20
N SER A 19 4.81 1.59 2.43
CA SER A 19 5.07 2.89 3.10
C SER A 19 4.65 4.08 2.21
N ASP A 20 4.94 4.01 0.91
CA ASP A 20 4.54 5.01 -0.08
C ASP A 20 3.00 5.07 -0.21
N LEU A 21 2.33 3.92 -0.15
CA LEU A 21 0.88 3.81 -0.18
C LEU A 21 0.24 4.38 1.07
N ARG A 22 0.82 4.11 2.25
CA ARG A 22 0.40 4.73 3.52
C ARG A 22 0.53 6.25 3.47
N TRP A 23 1.64 6.76 2.93
CA TRP A 23 1.86 8.20 2.76
C TRP A 23 0.84 8.81 1.79
N SER A 24 0.55 8.12 0.68
CA SER A 24 -0.46 8.52 -0.29
C SER A 24 -1.86 8.59 0.32
N ALA A 25 -2.24 7.62 1.17
CA ALA A 25 -3.51 7.62 1.88
C ALA A 25 -3.63 8.78 2.88
N VAL A 26 -2.54 9.14 3.57
CA VAL A 26 -2.51 10.30 4.48
C VAL A 26 -2.70 11.60 3.71
N GLU A 27 -2.04 11.76 2.55
CA GLU A 27 -2.17 12.97 1.74
C GLU A 27 -3.59 13.10 1.15
N LEU A 28 -4.18 11.98 0.69
CA LEU A 28 -5.58 11.94 0.25
C LEU A 28 -6.54 12.33 1.39
N LEU A 29 -6.31 11.84 2.62
CA LEU A 29 -7.12 12.23 3.78
C LEU A 29 -7.05 13.73 4.06
N ARG A 30 -5.87 14.33 3.87
CA ARG A 30 -5.66 15.76 4.01
C ARG A 30 -6.44 16.54 2.95
N ILE A 31 -6.41 16.08 1.69
CA ILE A 31 -7.19 16.66 0.60
C ILE A 31 -8.70 16.53 0.89
N ALA A 32 -9.16 15.37 1.38
CA ALA A 32 -10.55 15.15 1.76
C ALA A 32 -11.01 16.14 2.83
N GLU A 33 -10.16 16.40 3.84
CA GLU A 33 -10.47 17.37 4.88
C GLU A 33 -10.53 18.80 4.34
N GLN A 34 -9.62 19.17 3.42
CA GLN A 34 -9.68 20.48 2.76
C GLN A 34 -10.94 20.64 1.90
N LEU A 35 -11.35 19.60 1.16
CA LEU A 35 -12.58 19.60 0.38
C LEU A 35 -13.81 19.76 1.26
N ARG A 36 -13.84 19.08 2.42
CA ARG A 36 -14.92 19.22 3.40
C ARG A 36 -14.99 20.64 3.96
N LEU A 37 -13.85 21.26 4.28
CA LEU A 37 -13.80 22.66 4.71
C LEU A 37 -14.25 23.64 3.62
N ALA A 38 -14.04 23.30 2.35
CA ALA A 38 -14.54 24.06 1.22
C ALA A 38 -16.06 23.86 0.95
N GLY A 39 -16.75 23.06 1.76
CA GLY A 39 -18.18 22.73 1.58
C GLY A 39 -18.44 21.72 0.48
N ASN A 40 -17.42 20.97 0.07
CA ASN A 40 -17.50 20.00 -1.01
C ASN A 40 -17.50 18.57 -0.45
N ASP A 41 -18.59 18.22 0.23
CA ASP A 41 -18.76 16.94 0.93
C ASP A 41 -18.72 15.73 0.01
N VAL A 42 -19.14 15.89 -1.26
CA VAL A 42 -19.14 14.81 -2.27
C VAL A 42 -17.71 14.38 -2.60
N ASP A 43 -16.84 15.35 -2.89
CA ASP A 43 -15.44 15.08 -3.21
C ASP A 43 -14.65 14.61 -1.97
N ALA A 44 -14.99 15.14 -0.78
CA ALA A 44 -14.43 14.65 0.48
C ALA A 44 -14.77 13.17 0.71
N GLN A 45 -16.02 12.76 0.47
CA GLN A 45 -16.44 11.37 0.62
C GLN A 45 -15.82 10.45 -0.45
N ALA A 46 -15.65 10.93 -1.69
CA ALA A 46 -14.95 10.19 -2.73
C ALA A 46 -13.48 9.95 -2.37
N THR A 47 -12.83 10.96 -1.80
CA THR A 47 -11.44 10.89 -1.38
C THR A 47 -11.25 10.00 -0.14
N GLN A 48 -12.21 10.01 0.80
CA GLN A 48 -12.23 9.04 1.91
C GLN A 48 -12.32 7.59 1.42
N LYS A 49 -13.19 7.30 0.44
CA LYS A 49 -13.27 5.96 -0.16
C LYS A 49 -11.98 5.54 -0.84
N LEU A 50 -11.28 6.49 -1.48
CA LEU A 50 -9.94 6.24 -2.01
C LEU A 50 -8.97 5.91 -0.88
N CYS A 51 -8.97 6.63 0.24
CA CYS A 51 -8.13 6.27 1.39
C CYS A 51 -8.40 4.84 1.89
N GLU A 52 -9.67 4.43 1.98
CA GLU A 52 -10.04 3.07 2.39
C GLU A 52 -9.51 2.00 1.41
N LEU A 53 -9.57 2.27 0.10
CA LEU A 53 -8.98 1.38 -0.92
C LEU A 53 -7.47 1.28 -0.75
N PHE A 54 -6.78 2.41 -0.55
CA PHE A 54 -5.32 2.42 -0.34
C PHE A 54 -4.91 1.68 0.93
N GLN A 55 -5.70 1.77 2.01
CA GLN A 55 -5.47 0.99 3.24
C GLN A 55 -5.64 -0.51 3.00
N GLY A 56 -6.65 -0.92 2.24
CA GLY A 56 -6.84 -2.32 1.86
C GLY A 56 -5.72 -2.86 0.98
N ASP A 57 -5.22 -2.05 0.06
CA ASP A 57 -4.06 -2.39 -0.77
C ASP A 57 -2.75 -2.41 0.03
N GLU A 58 -2.59 -1.55 1.05
CA GLU A 58 -1.45 -1.59 1.99
C GLU A 58 -1.45 -2.91 2.76
N GLU A 59 -2.61 -3.32 3.29
CA GLU A 59 -2.75 -4.57 4.04
C GLU A 59 -2.45 -5.79 3.15
N ARG A 60 -2.90 -5.77 1.89
CA ARG A 60 -2.56 -6.80 0.91
C ARG A 60 -1.06 -6.85 0.60
N LEU A 61 -0.43 -5.71 0.38
CA LEU A 61 1.02 -5.62 0.12
C LEU A 61 1.84 -6.09 1.34
N ALA A 62 1.42 -5.73 2.54
CA ALA A 62 2.03 -6.21 3.78
C ALA A 62 1.86 -7.73 3.93
N GLY A 63 0.68 -8.27 3.59
CA GLY A 63 0.43 -9.72 3.51
C GLY A 63 1.38 -10.41 2.53
N TYR A 64 1.51 -9.90 1.32
CA TYR A 64 2.45 -10.42 0.33
C TYR A 64 3.91 -10.37 0.81
N ALA A 65 4.31 -9.33 1.53
CA ALA A 65 5.66 -9.23 2.10
C ALA A 65 5.95 -10.34 3.12
N GLU A 66 4.98 -10.68 3.96
CA GLU A 66 5.09 -11.79 4.91
C GLU A 66 5.03 -13.16 4.19
N GLU A 67 4.25 -13.30 3.12
CA GLU A 67 4.23 -14.53 2.30
C GLU A 67 5.54 -14.77 1.53
N VAL A 68 6.19 -13.69 1.06
CA VAL A 68 7.54 -13.74 0.48
C VAL A 68 8.56 -14.20 1.53
N LYS A 69 8.47 -13.66 2.75
CA LYS A 69 9.31 -14.08 3.89
C LYS A 69 9.05 -15.54 4.28
N ALA A 70 7.81 -16.01 4.15
CA ALA A 70 7.43 -17.41 4.35
C ALA A 70 7.86 -18.34 3.20
N LYS A 71 8.51 -17.83 2.15
CA LYS A 71 8.90 -18.55 0.92
C LYS A 71 7.73 -19.14 0.13
N VAL A 72 6.51 -18.64 0.36
CA VAL A 72 5.29 -19.11 -0.31
C VAL A 72 5.19 -18.50 -1.70
N ILE A 73 5.58 -17.23 -1.86
CA ILE A 73 5.58 -16.53 -3.15
C ILE A 73 6.99 -16.58 -3.74
N ARG A 74 7.22 -17.57 -4.61
CA ARG A 74 8.34 -17.53 -5.55
C ARG A 74 7.88 -16.67 -6.72
N ARG A 75 8.47 -15.49 -6.91
CA ARG A 75 8.32 -14.72 -8.14
C ARG A 75 8.78 -15.62 -9.29
N THR A 76 7.83 -16.28 -9.95
CA THR A 76 8.09 -16.99 -11.18
C THR A 76 8.37 -15.87 -12.18
N LYS A 77 9.64 -15.60 -12.48
CA LYS A 77 10.00 -14.72 -13.60
C LYS A 77 9.29 -15.33 -14.81
N ALA A 78 8.22 -14.69 -15.28
CA ALA A 78 7.65 -14.98 -16.58
C ALA A 78 8.77 -14.72 -17.59
N HIS A 79 9.16 -15.78 -18.28
CA HIS A 79 10.25 -15.85 -19.24
C HIS A 79 9.82 -15.28 -20.60
#